data_AF-A0A8J7HZ89-F1
#
_entry.id   AF-A0A8J7HZ89-F1
#
_cell.length_a   1.000
_cell.length_b   1.000
_cell.length_c   1.000
_cell.angle_alpha   90.00
_cell.angle_beta   90.00
_cell.angle_gamma   90.00
#
_symmetry.space_group_name_H-M   'P 1'
#
loop_
_entity.id
_entity.type
_entity.pdbx_description
1 polymer ?
#
loop_
_entity_poly.entity_id
_entity_poly.type
_entity_poly.pdbx_seq_one_letter_code
_entity_poly.pdbx_strand_id
1 'polypeptide(L)'
;MSKLTPVSWRNLVKRLQELGFEGPYAGGKHPQMRRGDVTVILPNPHEGNICLGLLSRLLRQAGVSREEWLAQPNIKGVLNSALCT
;
A
#
# COMPACT_ATOMS: atom_id res chain seq x y z
N MET A 1 10.57 15.25 -10.35
CA MET A 1 9.69 14.24 -9.71
C MET A 1 10.01 12.87 -10.25
N SER A 2 10.30 11.91 -9.38
CA SER A 2 10.59 10.53 -9.78
C SER A 2 9.37 9.89 -10.46
N LYS A 3 9.59 9.00 -11.44
CA LYS A 3 8.49 8.40 -12.22
C LYS A 3 7.92 7.18 -11.49
N LEU A 4 6.60 7.06 -11.46
CA LEU A 4 5.95 5.80 -11.07
C LEU A 4 6.17 4.75 -12.17
N THR A 5 6.33 3.51 -11.77
CA THR A 5 6.43 2.34 -12.66
C THR A 5 5.25 1.40 -12.39
N PRO A 6 4.79 0.62 -13.39
CA PRO A 6 3.81 -0.42 -13.16
C PRO A 6 4.34 -1.43 -12.13
N VAL A 7 3.47 -1.92 -11.25
CA VAL A 7 3.85 -2.85 -10.18
C VAL A 7 2.94 -4.06 -10.16
N SER A 8 3.47 -5.22 -9.78
CA SER A 8 2.65 -6.40 -9.52
C SER A 8 1.73 -6.18 -8.33
N TRP A 9 0.63 -6.92 -8.28
CA TRP A 9 -0.28 -6.89 -7.12
C TRP A 9 0.43 -7.20 -5.80
N ARG A 10 1.35 -8.19 -5.82
CA ARG A 10 2.16 -8.55 -4.64
C ARG A 10 3.04 -7.40 -4.16
N ASN A 11 3.68 -6.68 -5.08
CA ASN A 11 4.51 -5.52 -4.73
C ASN A 11 3.67 -4.36 -4.21
N LEU A 12 2.46 -4.17 -4.75
CA LEU A 12 1.53 -3.18 -4.21
C LEU A 12 1.21 -3.45 -2.74
N VAL A 13 0.78 -4.68 -2.44
CA VAL A 13 0.43 -5.09 -1.08
C VAL A 13 1.61 -4.95 -0.13
N LYS A 14 2.77 -5.52 -0.50
CA LYS A 14 3.98 -5.45 0.33
C LYS A 14 4.36 -4.00 0.64
N ARG A 15 4.31 -3.12 -0.37
CA ARG A 15 4.69 -1.73 -0.19
C ARG A 15 3.70 -0.96 0.68
N LEU A 16 2.40 -1.22 0.55
CA LEU A 16 1.41 -0.65 1.44
C LEU A 16 1.60 -1.14 2.89
N GLN A 17 1.97 -2.41 3.11
CA GLN A 17 2.32 -2.92 4.45
C GLN A 17 3.52 -2.18 5.04
N GLU A 18 4.57 -1.94 4.25
CA GLU A 18 5.72 -1.14 4.67
C GLU A 18 5.35 0.31 5.04
N LEU A 19 4.26 0.84 4.48
CA LEU A 19 3.70 2.17 4.77
C LEU A 19 2.67 2.16 5.92
N GLY A 20 2.56 1.04 6.64
CA GLY A 20 1.70 0.88 7.81
C GLY A 20 0.26 0.48 7.50
N PHE A 21 -0.03 -0.04 6.31
CA PHE A 21 -1.34 -0.62 6.03
C PHE A 21 -1.43 -2.07 6.52
N GLU A 22 -2.55 -2.42 7.12
CA GLU A 22 -2.90 -3.77 7.54
C GLU A 22 -3.74 -4.50 6.47
N GLY A 23 -3.72 -5.83 6.52
CA GLY A 23 -4.37 -6.72 5.55
C GLY A 23 -3.38 -7.32 4.53
N PRO A 24 -3.85 -7.72 3.34
CA PRO A 24 -5.18 -7.49 2.80
C PRO A 24 -6.22 -8.39 3.46
N TYR A 25 -7.35 -7.80 3.84
CA TYR A 25 -8.51 -8.55 4.31
C TYR A 25 -9.32 -9.00 3.10
N ALA A 26 -9.80 -10.24 3.15
CA ALA A 26 -10.79 -10.72 2.19
C ALA A 26 -12.03 -9.81 2.29
N GLY A 27 -12.28 -9.03 1.24
CA GLY A 27 -13.58 -8.41 1.03
C GLY A 27 -14.48 -9.35 0.23
N GLY A 28 -15.72 -8.94 -0.03
CA GLY A 28 -16.62 -9.71 -0.89
C GLY A 28 -16.05 -9.88 -2.30
N LYS A 29 -16.08 -8.81 -3.11
CA LYS A 29 -15.61 -8.86 -4.51
C LYS A 29 -14.13 -8.50 -4.68
N HIS A 30 -13.59 -7.68 -3.79
CA HIS A 30 -12.25 -7.10 -3.87
C HIS A 30 -11.59 -7.06 -2.48
N PRO A 31 -10.29 -7.38 -2.34
CA PRO A 31 -9.58 -7.26 -1.08
C PRO A 31 -9.50 -5.80 -0.61
N GLN A 32 -9.35 -5.59 0.70
CA GLN A 32 -9.19 -4.26 1.28
C GLN A 32 -7.98 -4.19 2.21
N MET A 33 -7.30 -3.05 2.26
CA MET A 33 -6.25 -2.75 3.24
C MET A 33 -6.63 -1.49 4.03
N ARG A 34 -6.18 -1.40 5.30
CA ARG A 34 -6.58 -0.31 6.21
C ARG A 34 -5.38 0.33 6.89
N ARG A 35 -5.43 1.64 7.14
CA ARG A 35 -4.45 2.38 7.94
C ARG A 35 -5.17 3.50 8.69
N GLY A 36 -5.43 3.32 9.98
CA GLY A 36 -6.34 4.18 10.74
C GLY A 36 -7.72 4.21 10.09
N ASP A 37 -8.25 5.39 9.82
CA ASP A 37 -9.56 5.59 9.17
C ASP A 37 -9.54 5.43 7.65
N VAL A 38 -8.35 5.24 7.05
CA VAL A 38 -8.21 5.07 5.60
C VAL A 38 -8.40 3.61 5.21
N THR A 39 -9.35 3.35 4.31
CA THR A 39 -9.54 2.03 3.68
C THR A 39 -9.30 2.12 2.18
N VAL A 40 -8.45 1.24 1.64
CA VAL A 40 -8.16 1.13 0.21
C VAL A 40 -8.68 -0.20 -0.31
N ILE A 41 -9.53 -0.15 -1.34
CA ILE A 41 -10.02 -1.33 -2.06
C ILE A 41 -9.01 -1.68 -3.15
N LEU A 42 -8.43 -2.88 -3.07
CA LEU A 42 -7.45 -3.36 -4.03
C LEU A 42 -8.13 -4.02 -5.23
N PRO A 43 -7.51 -3.99 -6.42
CA PRO A 43 -7.92 -4.88 -7.51
C PRO A 43 -7.77 -6.34 -7.08
N ASN A 44 -8.45 -7.25 -7.77
CA ASN A 44 -8.27 -8.67 -7.51
C ASN A 44 -6.84 -9.10 -7.82
N PRO A 45 -6.28 -10.06 -7.06
CA PRO A 45 -5.01 -10.67 -7.39
C PRO A 45 -5.04 -11.18 -8.83
N HIS A 46 -4.06 -10.76 -9.62
CA HIS A 46 -3.87 -11.16 -11.01
C HIS A 46 -2.37 -11.19 -11.30
N GLU A 47 -1.99 -11.87 -12.37
CA GLU A 47 -0.58 -12.02 -12.76
C GLU A 47 0.01 -10.77 -13.43
N GLY A 48 -0.86 -9.89 -13.94
CA GLY A 48 -0.48 -8.65 -14.61
C GLY A 48 0.02 -7.55 -13.68
N ASN A 49 0.73 -6.59 -14.27
CA ASN A 49 1.10 -5.36 -13.58
C ASN A 49 -0.08 -4.38 -13.53
N ILE A 50 -0.25 -3.75 -12.37
CA ILE A 50 -1.15 -2.63 -12.17
C ILE A 50 -0.61 -1.44 -12.95
N CYS A 51 -1.42 -0.93 -13.88
CA CYS A 51 -1.03 0.21 -14.72
C CYS A 51 -0.90 1.50 -13.88
N LEU A 52 -0.13 2.45 -14.40
CA LEU A 52 0.16 3.72 -13.71
C LEU A 52 -1.10 4.51 -13.32
N GLY A 53 -2.12 4.48 -14.17
CA GLY A 53 -3.39 5.17 -13.93
C GLY A 53 -4.14 4.60 -12.73
N LEU A 54 -4.19 3.27 -12.61
CA LEU A 54 -4.82 2.61 -11.45
C LEU A 54 -3.97 2.79 -10.19
N LEU A 55 -2.66 2.59 -10.30
CA LEU A 55 -1.72 2.80 -9.18
C LEU A 55 -1.86 4.22 -8.61
N SER A 56 -1.85 5.25 -9.46
CA SER A 56 -1.98 6.64 -9.01
C SER A 56 -3.31 6.93 -8.32
N ARG A 57 -4.40 6.27 -8.71
CA ARG A 57 -5.70 6.41 -8.04
C ARG A 57 -5.70 5.76 -6.68
N LEU A 58 -5.13 4.55 -6.57
CA LEU A 58 -4.99 3.83 -5.31
C LEU A 58 -4.13 4.62 -4.31
N LEU A 59 -2.99 5.16 -4.74
CA LEU A 59 -2.13 5.98 -3.87
C LEU A 59 -2.83 7.24 -3.38
N ARG A 60 -3.61 7.89 -4.25
CA ARG A 60 -4.42 9.06 -3.85
C ARG A 60 -5.48 8.70 -2.82
N GLN A 61 -6.18 7.58 -3.00
CA GLN A 61 -7.16 7.07 -2.02
C GLN A 61 -6.50 6.68 -0.70
N ALA A 62 -5.28 6.16 -0.77
CA ALA A 62 -4.46 5.79 0.39
C ALA A 62 -3.91 6.99 1.18
N GLY A 63 -4.01 8.21 0.61
CA GLY A 63 -3.31 9.37 1.14
C GLY A 63 -1.79 9.19 1.14
N VAL A 64 -1.25 8.46 0.16
CA VAL A 64 0.19 8.21 0.01
C VAL A 64 0.73 9.08 -1.12
N SER A 65 1.67 9.96 -0.80
CA SER A 65 2.38 10.76 -1.79
C SER A 65 3.28 9.89 -2.67
N ARG A 66 3.64 10.42 -3.83
CA ARG A 66 4.57 9.74 -4.74
C ARG A 66 5.95 9.58 -4.11
N GLU A 67 6.37 10.56 -3.32
CA GLU A 67 7.63 10.61 -2.63
C GLU A 67 7.68 9.51 -1.55
N GLU A 68 6.64 9.38 -0.72
CA GLU A 68 6.51 8.29 0.24
C GLU A 68 6.50 6.92 -0.45
N TRP A 69 5.79 6.80 -1.57
CA TRP A 69 5.75 5.56 -2.35
C TRP A 69 7.13 5.12 -2.82
N LEU A 70 7.94 6.07 -3.31
CA LEU A 70 9.26 5.82 -3.90
C LEU A 70 10.41 5.85 -2.89
N ALA A 71 10.18 6.34 -1.67
CA ALA A 71 11.17 6.33 -0.61
C ALA A 71 11.59 4.89 -0.27
N GLN A 72 12.85 4.63 0.04
CA GLN A 72 13.22 3.30 0.54
C GLN A 72 12.75 3.14 1.99
N PRO A 73 12.28 1.95 2.41
CA PRO A 73 11.89 1.74 3.80
C PRO A 73 13.12 1.96 4.69
N ASN A 74 13.07 3.00 5.53
CA ASN A 74 14.11 3.27 6.51
C ASN A 74 13.91 2.29 7.67
N ILE A 75 14.77 1.27 7.74
CA ILE A 75 14.73 0.17 8.72
C ILE A 75 15.18 0.69 10.11
N LYS A 76 14.57 1.75 10.63
CA LYS A 76 14.93 2.35 11.94
C LYS A 76 13.76 2.41 12.94
N GLY A 77 12.56 1.98 12.58
CA GLY A 77 11.35 2.22 13.40
C GLY A 77 10.65 1.01 14.03
N VAL A 78 11.08 -0.23 13.78
CA VAL A 78 10.32 -1.45 14.14
C VAL A 78 10.36 -1.76 15.66
N LEU A 79 10.92 -0.90 16.52
CA LEU A 79 11.11 -1.18 17.95
C LEU A 79 10.21 -0.41 18.94
N ASN A 80 9.21 0.38 18.52
CA ASN A 80 8.42 1.21 19.45
C ASN A 80 6.91 0.94 19.48
N SER A 81 6.49 -0.32 19.61
CA SER A 81 5.09 -0.64 19.98
C SER A 81 4.94 -1.61 21.15
N ALA A 82 6.01 -1.86 21.90
CA ALA A 82 5.96 -2.66 23.13
C ALA A 82 5.82 -1.79 24.39
N LEU A 83 4.86 -0.86 24.44
CA LEU A 83 4.39 -0.25 25.69
C LEU A 83 2.92 0.18 25.54
N CYS A 84 2.01 -0.78 25.67
CA CYS A 84 0.69 -0.51 26.25
C CYS A 84 0.76 -1.02 27.69
N THR A 85 0.76 -0.07 28.62
CA THR A 85 0.62 -0.27 30.06
C THR A 85 -0.84 -0.53 30.40
#